data_AF-A0A438IRI1-F1
#
_entry.id   AF-A0A438IRI1-F1
#
_cell.length_a   1.000
_cell.length_b   1.000
_cell.length_c   1.000
_cell.angle_alpha   90.00
_cell.angle_beta   90.00
_cell.angle_gamma   90.00
#
_symmetry.space_group_name_H-M   'P 1'
#
loop_
_entity.id
_entity.type
_entity.pdbx_description
1 polymer ?
#
loop_
_entity_poly.entity_id
_entity_poly.type
_entity_poly.pdbx_seq_one_letter_code
_entity_poly.pdbx_strand_id
1 'polypeptide(L)'
;MPIASTSIFRYSNPSSLLLLRRGAAASFRHLSFVAKHQNPISRKPQNKNLLRAKQTVKHLSSLSPTLPVNHRPLLSATEAVGMVAAAQANFMRVIVEDSRVEDGGGDGDGDGDAVRVGVELLCVVRAVLKKIKRRVLVGDKVLVGSIDWVDRRGVIENVFSRKSEILDPPVANVDHLLVLFAMEQPKLEVYSLTRFLVEAESTGIPITLALNKSELVDEEFDANLCDFLNWL
;
A
#
# COMPACT_ATOMS: atom_id res chain seq x y z
N MET A 1 24.51 -38.69 4.17
CA MET A 1 23.52 -38.66 3.06
C MET A 1 23.19 -37.20 2.80
N PRO A 2 23.39 -36.64 1.60
CA PRO A 2 23.18 -35.22 1.37
C PRO A 2 21.67 -34.92 1.24
N ILE A 3 21.24 -33.83 1.85
CA ILE A 3 19.87 -33.32 1.84
C ILE A 3 19.73 -32.47 0.58
N ALA A 4 18.93 -32.91 -0.39
CA ALA A 4 18.58 -32.10 -1.55
C ALA A 4 17.22 -31.46 -1.29
N SER A 5 17.22 -30.15 -1.03
CA SER A 5 16.01 -29.33 -0.89
C SER A 5 15.66 -28.78 -2.28
N THR A 6 14.65 -29.32 -2.94
CA THR A 6 14.20 -28.81 -4.25
C THR A 6 13.02 -27.88 -4.06
N SER A 7 13.28 -26.58 -4.00
CA SER A 7 12.25 -25.54 -4.04
C SER A 7 11.87 -25.26 -5.49
N ILE A 8 10.66 -25.64 -5.90
CA ILE A 8 10.12 -25.30 -7.22
C ILE A 8 9.53 -23.88 -7.14
N PHE A 9 10.32 -22.88 -7.51
CA PHE A 9 9.84 -21.53 -7.75
C PHE A 9 9.30 -21.44 -9.18
N ARG A 10 7.98 -21.32 -9.34
CA ARG A 10 7.39 -20.95 -10.64
C ARG A 10 7.07 -19.46 -10.66
N TYR A 11 7.81 -18.73 -11.49
CA TYR A 11 7.61 -17.32 -11.78
C TYR A 11 6.68 -17.21 -13.00
N SER A 12 5.39 -16.96 -12.78
CA SER A 12 4.44 -16.64 -13.85
C SER A 12 4.41 -15.12 -14.04
N ASN A 13 4.99 -14.65 -15.14
CA ASN A 13 5.01 -13.25 -15.54
C ASN A 13 3.89 -13.00 -16.56
N PRO A 14 2.82 -12.23 -16.28
CA PRO A 14 1.88 -11.86 -17.32
C PRO A 14 2.32 -10.53 -17.93
N SER A 15 3.24 -10.61 -18.89
CA SER A 15 3.43 -9.56 -19.88
C SER A 15 2.36 -9.73 -20.96
N SER A 16 1.24 -8.99 -20.89
CA SER A 16 0.43 -8.77 -22.08
C SER A 16 -0.23 -7.38 -22.10
N LEU A 17 0.22 -6.61 -23.09
CA LEU A 17 -0.35 -5.38 -23.60
C LEU A 17 -1.72 -5.65 -24.24
N LEU A 18 -2.74 -4.85 -23.93
CA LEU A 18 -3.87 -4.63 -24.85
C LEU A 18 -4.32 -3.17 -24.86
N LEU A 19 -4.01 -2.51 -25.98
CA LEU A 19 -4.48 -1.20 -26.40
C LEU A 19 -5.84 -1.32 -27.11
N LEU A 20 -6.71 -0.35 -26.84
CA LEU A 20 -7.79 0.23 -27.67
C LEU A 20 -8.84 -0.68 -28.34
N ARG A 21 -10.11 -0.49 -27.94
CA ARG A 21 -11.23 -0.16 -28.85
C ARG A 21 -12.50 0.25 -28.08
N ARG A 22 -12.94 1.51 -28.21
CA ARG A 22 -14.36 1.88 -28.04
C ARG A 22 -14.74 2.92 -29.09
N GLY A 23 -15.64 2.52 -29.98
CA GLY A 23 -16.33 3.38 -30.94
C GLY A 23 -17.84 3.37 -30.70
N ALA A 24 -18.45 4.47 -31.13
CA ALA A 24 -19.85 4.70 -31.51
C ALA A 24 -20.93 4.79 -30.41
N ALA A 25 -21.25 6.05 -30.12
CA ALA A 25 -22.58 6.69 -30.10
C ALA A 25 -23.85 5.80 -30.10
N ALA A 26 -24.73 6.06 -29.12
CA ALA A 26 -26.17 5.99 -29.31
C ALA A 26 -26.87 7.09 -28.51
N SER A 27 -27.60 7.92 -29.25
CA SER A 27 -28.46 9.01 -28.83
C SER A 27 -29.79 8.46 -28.30
N PHE A 28 -30.25 8.88 -27.12
CA PHE A 28 -31.67 8.78 -26.77
C PHE A 28 -32.14 10.03 -26.00
N ARG A 29 -33.33 10.45 -26.39
CA ARG A 29 -33.95 11.76 -26.19
C ARG A 29 -34.68 11.88 -24.85
N HIS A 30 -34.53 13.07 -24.25
CA HIS A 30 -35.52 13.91 -23.57
C HIS A 30 -36.87 13.32 -23.14
N LEU A 31 -37.21 13.51 -21.86
CA LEU A 31 -38.56 13.85 -21.39
C LEU A 31 -38.45 14.90 -20.29
N SER A 32 -39.14 16.01 -20.51
CA SER A 32 -39.18 17.22 -19.70
C SER A 32 -40.32 17.13 -18.68
N PHE A 33 -40.12 17.59 -17.44
CA PHE A 33 -41.23 17.98 -16.59
C PHE A 33 -41.03 19.41 -16.08
N VAL A 34 -42.10 20.19 -16.24
CA VAL A 34 -42.20 21.63 -16.00
C VAL A 34 -42.67 21.86 -14.56
N ALA A 35 -42.04 22.79 -13.85
CA ALA A 35 -42.68 23.48 -12.73
C ALA A 35 -42.21 24.94 -12.71
N LYS A 36 -43.15 25.86 -12.99
CA LYS A 36 -43.01 27.30 -12.82
C LYS A 36 -43.17 27.64 -11.34
N HIS A 37 -42.31 28.52 -10.79
CA HIS A 37 -42.75 29.48 -9.78
C HIS A 37 -41.85 30.73 -9.77
N GLN A 38 -42.48 31.89 -9.56
CA GLN A 38 -41.99 33.24 -9.82
C GLN A 38 -41.07 33.82 -8.73
N ASN A 39 -40.20 34.74 -9.16
CA ASN A 39 -39.38 35.70 -8.39
C ASN A 39 -40.24 36.81 -7.74
N PRO A 40 -39.76 37.55 -6.70
CA PRO A 40 -38.98 38.77 -6.97
C PRO A 40 -37.82 39.12 -5.99
N ILE A 41 -36.75 39.60 -6.62
CA ILE A 41 -35.75 40.62 -6.26
C ILE A 41 -35.80 41.25 -4.84
N SER A 42 -34.68 41.15 -4.09
CA SER A 42 -34.26 42.16 -3.12
C SER A 42 -32.73 42.34 -3.11
N ARG A 43 -32.29 43.50 -2.63
CA ARG A 43 -31.07 44.25 -2.93
C ARG A 43 -29.79 43.67 -2.29
N LYS A 44 -28.64 43.90 -2.96
CA LYS A 44 -27.26 43.59 -2.51
C LYS A 44 -26.94 44.12 -1.11
N PRO A 45 -25.95 43.51 -0.43
CA PRO A 45 -24.74 44.29 -0.16
C PRO A 45 -23.48 43.59 -0.69
N GLN A 46 -22.62 44.37 -1.35
CA GLN A 46 -21.26 43.94 -1.73
C GLN A 46 -20.43 43.81 -0.46
N ASN A 47 -20.32 42.57 0.04
CA ASN A 47 -19.54 42.27 1.22
C ASN A 47 -18.05 42.13 0.82
N LYS A 48 -17.27 43.20 1.02
CA LYS A 48 -15.81 43.25 0.74
C LYS A 48 -15.00 42.28 1.63
N ASN A 49 -15.65 41.64 2.61
CA ASN A 49 -15.04 40.66 3.52
C ASN A 49 -15.00 39.22 2.97
N LEU A 50 -15.64 38.94 1.82
CA LEU A 50 -15.66 37.60 1.21
C LEU A 50 -14.31 37.25 0.54
N LEU A 51 -13.52 38.26 0.18
CA LEU A 51 -12.19 38.08 -0.41
C LEU A 51 -11.14 37.71 0.64
N ARG A 52 -11.29 38.16 1.90
CA ARG A 52 -10.43 37.72 3.01
C ARG A 52 -10.69 36.27 3.38
N ALA A 53 -11.95 35.83 3.41
CA ALA A 53 -12.29 34.42 3.65
C ALA A 53 -11.73 33.49 2.56
N LYS A 54 -11.70 33.92 1.29
CA LYS A 54 -11.05 33.16 0.22
C LYS A 54 -9.52 33.07 0.36
N GLN A 55 -8.88 34.07 0.98
CA GLN A 55 -7.43 34.02 1.24
C GLN A 55 -7.08 33.11 2.42
N THR A 56 -7.90 33.06 3.49
CA THR A 56 -7.74 32.05 4.55
C THR A 56 -8.06 30.64 4.07
N VAL A 57 -9.03 30.49 3.16
CA VAL A 57 -9.37 29.18 2.56
C VAL A 57 -8.33 28.71 1.54
N LYS A 58 -7.56 29.59 0.89
CA LYS A 58 -6.38 29.20 0.10
C LYS A 58 -5.25 28.59 0.94
N HIS A 59 -5.23 28.83 2.26
CA HIS A 59 -4.30 28.14 3.17
C HIS A 59 -4.84 26.75 3.60
N LEU A 60 -6.11 26.46 3.31
CA LEU A 60 -6.81 25.20 3.57
C LEU A 60 -6.95 24.32 2.31
N SER A 61 -6.38 24.72 1.17
CA SER A 61 -6.12 23.78 0.06
C SER A 61 -5.07 22.72 0.41
N SER A 62 -4.57 22.76 1.65
CA SER A 62 -3.78 21.77 2.39
C SER A 62 -4.65 20.69 3.05
N LEU A 63 -5.85 20.41 2.52
CA LEU A 63 -6.57 19.16 2.80
C LEU A 63 -5.78 18.00 2.17
N SER A 64 -4.65 17.70 2.81
CA SER A 64 -3.68 16.63 2.58
C SER A 64 -3.92 15.86 1.27
N PRO A 65 -3.61 16.46 0.10
CA PRO A 65 -3.53 15.67 -1.12
C PRO A 65 -2.53 14.54 -0.85
N THR A 66 -2.87 13.32 -1.25
CA THR A 66 -1.95 12.19 -1.17
C THR A 66 -0.63 12.61 -1.79
N LEU A 67 0.45 12.55 -1.02
CA LEU A 67 1.76 12.91 -1.55
C LEU A 67 2.06 11.92 -2.70
N PRO A 68 2.38 12.42 -3.91
CA PRO A 68 2.69 11.54 -5.02
C PRO A 68 3.95 10.72 -4.71
N VAL A 69 3.99 9.47 -5.17
CA VAL A 69 5.02 8.46 -4.85
C VAL A 69 6.47 8.97 -5.02
N ASN A 70 6.69 9.91 -5.95
CA ASN A 70 8.01 10.42 -6.35
C ASN A 70 8.35 11.80 -5.76
N HIS A 71 7.54 12.38 -4.87
CA HIS A 71 7.92 13.63 -4.24
C HIS A 71 8.94 13.34 -3.14
N ARG A 72 10.18 13.79 -3.33
CA ARG A 72 11.16 13.95 -2.25
C ARG A 72 10.98 15.38 -1.74
N PRO A 73 10.12 15.64 -0.74
CA PRO A 73 10.03 16.98 -0.17
C PRO A 73 11.42 17.42 0.31
N LEU A 74 11.71 18.71 0.25
CA LEU A 74 12.86 19.30 0.94
C LEU A 74 12.59 19.16 2.44
N LEU A 75 13.06 18.05 3.01
CA LEU A 75 12.84 17.71 4.41
C LEU A 75 13.65 18.64 5.30
N SER A 76 12.99 19.25 6.28
CA SER A 76 13.70 19.94 7.37
C SER A 76 14.42 18.93 8.28
N ALA A 77 15.31 19.41 9.16
CA ALA A 77 16.07 18.55 10.08
C ALA A 77 15.20 17.69 11.03
N THR A 78 13.91 18.03 11.16
CA THR A 78 12.91 17.38 12.03
C THR A 78 11.82 16.65 11.23
N GLU A 79 12.00 16.48 9.93
CA GLU A 79 11.09 15.74 9.07
C GLU A 79 11.82 14.59 8.39
N ALA A 80 11.09 13.50 8.19
CA ALA A 80 11.62 12.36 7.48
C ALA A 80 10.51 11.57 6.80
N VAL A 81 10.88 10.82 5.77
CA VAL A 81 9.99 9.84 5.14
C VAL A 81 10.31 8.48 5.73
N GLY A 82 9.26 7.77 6.15
CA GLY A 82 9.40 6.43 6.72
C GLY A 82 8.30 5.50 6.27
N MET A 83 8.41 4.25 6.70
CA MET A 83 7.41 3.20 6.50
C MET A 83 6.82 2.79 7.84
N VAL A 84 5.49 2.69 7.90
CA VAL A 84 4.80 2.19 9.10
C VAL A 84 5.06 0.69 9.23
N ALA A 85 5.88 0.29 10.19
CA ALA A 85 6.23 -1.10 10.44
C ALA A 85 5.17 -1.83 11.26
N ALA A 86 4.54 -1.15 12.22
CA ALA A 86 3.50 -1.74 13.05
C ALA A 86 2.51 -0.70 13.56
N ALA A 87 1.27 -1.14 13.79
CA ALA A 87 0.21 -0.34 14.40
C ALA A 87 -0.08 -0.84 15.81
N GLN A 88 -0.07 0.07 16.79
CA GLN A 88 -0.48 -0.19 18.17
C GLN A 88 -1.61 0.79 18.55
N ALA A 89 -2.30 0.56 19.67
CA ALA A 89 -3.53 1.28 20.01
C ALA A 89 -3.39 2.82 19.96
N ASN A 90 -2.30 3.36 20.52
CA ASN A 90 -2.10 4.81 20.66
C ASN A 90 -0.99 5.38 19.77
N PHE A 91 -0.18 4.53 19.15
CA PHE A 91 1.00 4.93 18.39
C PHE A 91 1.32 3.93 17.27
N MET A 92 2.07 4.41 16.29
CA MET A 92 2.54 3.66 15.13
C MET A 92 4.07 3.58 15.22
N ARG A 93 4.64 2.41 14.95
CA ARG A 93 6.09 2.26 14.79
C ARG A 93 6.45 2.59 13.34
N VAL A 94 7.33 3.56 13.13
CA VAL A 94 7.73 4.01 11.80
C VAL A 94 9.23 3.86 11.66
N ILE A 95 9.66 3.12 10.64
CA ILE A 95 11.08 2.97 10.30
C ILE A 95 11.43 4.07 9.31
N VAL A 96 12.44 4.86 9.64
CA VAL A 96 12.98 5.94 8.83
C VAL A 96 14.40 5.57 8.41
N GLU A 97 14.76 5.78 7.15
CA GLU A 97 16.15 5.69 6.73
C GLU A 97 16.92 6.89 7.30
N ASP A 98 17.87 6.64 8.20
CA ASP A 98 18.74 7.69 8.69
C ASP A 98 19.89 7.89 7.71
N SER A 99 19.87 8.99 6.97
CA SER A 99 20.96 9.38 6.08
C SER A 99 22.16 9.98 6.83
N ARG A 100 22.20 9.95 8.16
CA ARG A 100 23.31 10.48 8.98
C ARG A 100 24.38 9.43 9.34
N VAL A 101 24.30 8.22 8.78
CA VAL A 101 25.37 7.22 8.87
C VAL A 101 26.28 7.33 7.65
N GLU A 102 27.05 8.41 7.58
CA GLU A 102 28.31 8.46 6.83
C GLU A 102 29.37 9.07 7.76
N ASP A 103 30.20 8.20 8.34
CA ASP A 103 31.66 8.38 8.38
C ASP A 103 32.30 7.22 9.16
N GLY A 104 32.63 6.17 8.40
CA GLY A 104 33.45 5.05 8.83
C GLY A 104 34.08 4.43 7.60
N GLY A 105 35.06 5.13 7.02
CA GLY A 105 35.80 4.69 5.84
C GLY A 105 36.42 3.31 6.04
N GLY A 106 36.19 2.43 5.08
CA GLY A 106 36.82 1.14 4.97
C GLY A 106 36.68 0.64 3.54
N ASP A 107 37.73 0.82 2.75
CA ASP A 107 37.89 0.16 1.46
C ASP A 107 37.83 -1.35 1.68
N GLY A 108 36.78 -1.98 1.19
CA GLY A 108 36.59 -3.43 1.25
C GLY A 108 35.63 -3.88 0.17
N ASP A 109 36.18 -4.42 -0.92
CA ASP A 109 35.45 -5.23 -1.89
C ASP A 109 34.75 -6.36 -1.12
N GLY A 110 33.43 -6.27 -1.02
CA GLY A 110 32.59 -7.24 -0.33
C GLY A 110 31.16 -7.14 -0.83
N ASP A 111 30.79 -8.09 -1.69
CA ASP A 111 29.42 -8.42 -2.04
C ASP A 111 28.65 -8.78 -0.75
N GLY A 112 28.05 -7.76 -0.15
CA GLY A 112 27.38 -7.83 1.14
C GLY A 112 26.13 -6.99 1.08
N ASP A 113 24.99 -7.68 1.05
CA ASP A 113 23.65 -7.12 1.25
C ASP A 113 23.60 -6.40 2.61
N ALA A 114 24.02 -5.13 2.61
CA ALA A 114 24.06 -4.32 3.80
C ALA A 114 22.62 -4.08 4.26
N VAL A 115 22.22 -4.81 5.30
CA VAL A 115 20.97 -4.59 6.03
C VAL A 115 20.93 -3.12 6.41
N ARG A 116 20.13 -2.34 5.68
CA ARG A 116 19.88 -0.93 5.98
C ARG A 116 19.08 -0.88 7.28
N VAL A 117 19.77 -0.80 8.42
CA VAL A 117 19.14 -0.64 9.73
C VAL A 117 18.56 0.76 9.81
N GLY A 118 17.27 0.90 9.51
CA GLY A 118 16.56 2.16 9.70
C GLY A 118 16.35 2.47 11.19
N VAL A 119 16.15 3.76 11.50
CA VAL A 119 15.82 4.22 12.85
C VAL A 119 14.31 4.04 13.10
N GLU A 120 13.97 3.36 14.18
CA GLU A 120 12.58 3.17 14.60
C GLU A 120 12.09 4.35 15.45
N LEU A 121 10.98 4.97 15.03
CA LEU A 121 10.30 6.05 15.73
C LEU A 121 8.92 5.63 16.22
N LEU A 122 8.54 6.09 17.42
CA LEU A 122 7.19 5.99 17.95
C LEU A 122 6.38 7.22 17.56
N CYS A 123 5.45 7.05 16.62
CA CYS A 123 4.73 8.13 15.99
C CYS A 123 3.25 8.16 16.36
N VAL A 124 2.70 9.34 16.62
CA VAL A 124 1.25 9.54 16.77
C VAL A 124 0.66 10.07 15.47
N VAL A 125 -0.54 9.62 15.11
CA VAL A 125 -1.24 10.10 13.92
C VAL A 125 -1.81 11.51 14.16
N ARG A 126 -1.46 12.48 13.32
CA ARG A 126 -1.99 13.84 13.40
C ARG A 126 -3.52 13.83 13.35
N ALA A 127 -4.15 14.57 14.26
CA ALA A 127 -5.61 14.56 14.43
C ALA A 127 -6.38 14.93 13.14
N VAL A 128 -5.79 15.76 12.28
CA VAL A 128 -6.38 16.15 10.99
C VAL A 128 -6.60 14.93 10.09
N LEU A 129 -5.66 13.98 10.04
CA LEU A 129 -5.79 12.74 9.25
C LEU A 129 -7.00 11.91 9.68
N LYS A 130 -7.25 11.85 10.99
CA LYS A 130 -8.44 11.18 11.55
C LYS A 130 -9.73 11.90 11.14
N LYS A 131 -9.75 13.24 11.17
CA LYS A 131 -10.93 14.05 10.78
C LYS A 131 -11.28 13.90 9.30
N ILE A 132 -10.29 13.81 8.43
CA ILE A 132 -10.50 13.58 6.99
C ILE A 132 -10.69 12.09 6.65
N LYS A 133 -10.81 11.21 7.65
CA LYS A 133 -10.95 9.76 7.51
C LYS A 133 -9.81 9.10 6.71
N ARG A 134 -8.62 9.70 6.70
CA ARG A 134 -7.42 9.10 6.10
C ARG A 134 -6.79 8.16 7.13
N ARG A 135 -7.08 6.87 6.97
CA ARG A 135 -6.50 5.80 7.81
C ARG A 135 -5.02 5.60 7.47
N VAL A 136 -4.20 5.41 8.49
CA VAL A 136 -2.81 4.96 8.37
C VAL A 136 -2.80 3.45 8.60
N LEU A 137 -2.18 2.69 7.69
CA LEU A 137 -2.05 1.23 7.74
C LEU A 137 -0.59 0.82 7.89
N VAL A 138 -0.36 -0.42 8.30
CA VAL A 138 0.97 -1.04 8.22
C VAL A 138 1.40 -1.11 6.76
N GLY A 139 2.66 -0.83 6.47
CA GLY A 139 3.20 -0.73 5.11
C GLY A 139 2.95 0.61 4.42
N ASP A 140 2.19 1.54 5.02
CA ASP A 140 2.06 2.88 4.46
C ASP A 140 3.41 3.62 4.50
N LYS A 141 3.78 4.21 3.36
CA LYS A 141 4.81 5.24 3.29
C LYS A 141 4.22 6.54 3.85
N VAL A 142 4.92 7.16 4.80
CA VAL A 142 4.42 8.31 5.56
C VAL A 142 5.45 9.42 5.64
N LEU A 143 4.95 10.66 5.73
CA LEU A 143 5.74 11.82 6.11
C LEU A 143 5.64 11.98 7.62
N VAL A 144 6.76 11.86 8.30
CA VAL A 144 6.89 12.11 9.73
C VAL A 144 7.47 13.50 9.92
N GLY A 145 6.85 14.28 10.80
CA GLY A 145 7.32 15.61 11.19
C GLY A 145 7.41 15.73 12.70
N SER A 146 7.97 16.86 13.16
CA SER A 146 8.24 17.12 14.58
C SER A 146 9.01 15.98 15.24
N ILE A 147 10.02 15.45 14.54
CA ILE A 147 10.82 14.32 15.02
C ILE A 147 11.73 14.77 16.15
N ASP A 148 11.61 14.09 17.28
CA ASP A 148 12.61 14.08 18.35
C ASP A 148 13.50 12.85 18.16
N TRP A 149 14.73 13.09 17.69
CA TRP A 149 15.72 12.05 17.44
C TRP A 149 16.30 11.46 18.73
N VAL A 150 16.27 12.19 19.84
CA VAL A 150 16.78 11.72 21.15
C VAL A 150 15.78 10.76 21.77
N ASP A 151 14.51 11.16 21.83
CA ASP A 151 13.42 10.36 22.40
C ASP A 151 12.80 9.36 21.42
N ARG A 152 13.21 9.41 20.15
CA ARG A 152 12.68 8.59 19.03
C ARG A 152 11.16 8.71 18.90
N ARG A 153 10.66 9.94 18.89
CA ARG A 153 9.23 10.26 18.79
C ARG A 153 8.96 11.13 17.58
N GLY A 154 7.74 11.04 17.05
CA GLY A 154 7.33 11.89 15.93
C GLY A 154 5.82 11.95 15.74
N VAL A 155 5.40 12.70 14.73
CA VAL A 155 3.99 12.82 14.35
C VAL A 155 3.86 12.45 12.87
N ILE A 156 2.95 11.54 12.55
CA ILE A 156 2.59 11.24 11.17
C ILE A 156 1.77 12.42 10.64
N GLU A 157 2.36 13.20 9.76
CA GLU A 157 1.74 14.40 9.20
C GLU A 157 0.90 14.09 7.97
N ASN A 158 1.40 13.19 7.11
CA ASN A 158 0.72 12.81 5.89
C ASN A 158 1.05 11.36 5.48
N VAL A 159 0.21 10.78 4.63
CA VAL A 159 0.36 9.43 4.06
C VAL A 159 0.48 9.57 2.55
N PHE A 160 1.46 8.90 1.96
CA PHE A 160 1.63 8.87 0.50
C PHE A 160 0.51 8.05 -0.18
N SER A 161 0.39 8.17 -1.51
CA SER A 161 -0.53 7.33 -2.28
C SER A 161 -0.14 5.85 -2.23
N ARG A 162 -1.11 4.97 -2.03
CA ARG A 162 -0.89 3.51 -1.98
C ARG A 162 -0.77 2.92 -3.37
N LYS A 163 0.08 1.91 -3.51
CA LYS A 163 0.13 1.04 -4.70
C LYS A 163 -0.86 -0.12 -4.60
N SER A 164 -0.97 -0.71 -3.41
CA SER A 164 -1.85 -1.85 -3.10
C SER A 164 -2.41 -1.71 -1.67
N GLU A 165 -3.54 -2.36 -1.40
CA GLU A 165 -4.18 -2.40 -0.09
C GLU A 165 -4.91 -3.74 0.10
N ILE A 166 -4.59 -4.43 1.20
CA ILE A 166 -5.24 -5.66 1.64
C ILE A 166 -6.19 -5.30 2.77
N LEU A 167 -7.40 -5.86 2.74
CA LEU A 167 -8.43 -5.58 3.73
C LEU A 167 -8.22 -6.35 5.04
N ASP A 168 -7.81 -7.62 4.93
CA ASP A 168 -7.62 -8.51 6.07
C ASP A 168 -6.40 -9.43 5.88
N PRO A 169 -5.34 -9.30 6.72
CA PRO A 169 -5.12 -8.20 7.65
C PRO A 169 -4.93 -6.85 6.92
N PRO A 170 -5.22 -5.70 7.58
CA PRO A 170 -5.15 -4.40 6.94
C PRO A 170 -3.69 -3.95 6.72
N VAL A 171 -3.18 -4.16 5.50
CA VAL A 171 -1.79 -3.86 5.11
C VAL A 171 -1.79 -3.13 3.76
N ALA A 172 -0.91 -2.14 3.60
CA ALA A 172 -0.74 -1.37 2.37
C ALA A 172 0.62 -1.61 1.73
N ASN A 173 0.72 -1.34 0.42
CA ASN A 173 1.96 -1.42 -0.36
C ASN A 173 2.66 -2.78 -0.28
N VAL A 174 1.88 -3.85 -0.30
CA VAL A 174 2.38 -5.21 -0.46
C VAL A 174 2.77 -5.41 -1.92
N ASP A 175 4.02 -5.81 -2.14
CA ASP A 175 4.57 -6.04 -3.48
C ASP A 175 4.32 -7.47 -3.97
N HIS A 176 4.23 -8.45 -3.06
CA HIS A 176 4.12 -9.86 -3.39
C HIS A 176 3.39 -10.67 -2.31
N LEU A 177 2.54 -11.61 -2.73
CA LEU A 177 1.85 -12.55 -1.85
C LEU A 177 2.49 -13.94 -1.95
N LEU A 178 2.98 -14.46 -0.83
CA LEU A 178 3.41 -15.86 -0.72
C LEU A 178 2.28 -16.69 -0.12
N VAL A 179 1.66 -17.53 -0.93
CA VAL A 179 0.60 -18.44 -0.50
C VAL A 179 1.26 -19.79 -0.18
N LEU A 180 1.26 -20.17 1.09
CA LEU A 180 1.92 -21.39 1.57
C LEU A 180 0.89 -22.45 1.94
N PHE A 181 0.98 -23.61 1.31
CA PHE A 181 0.23 -24.80 1.71
C PHE A 181 1.17 -25.94 2.10
N ALA A 182 0.73 -26.77 3.04
CA ALA A 182 1.38 -28.05 3.30
C ALA A 182 0.86 -29.08 2.30
N MET A 183 1.75 -29.92 1.77
CA MET A 183 1.37 -31.09 0.97
C MET A 183 0.71 -32.15 1.86
N GLU A 184 1.31 -32.40 3.03
CA GLU A 184 0.87 -33.40 4.01
C GLU A 184 0.92 -32.82 5.43
N GLN A 185 0.03 -33.27 6.33
CA GLN A 185 -0.11 -32.76 7.71
C GLN A 185 -0.26 -31.21 7.85
N PRO A 186 -1.42 -30.62 7.54
CA PRO A 186 -2.64 -31.25 7.03
C PRO A 186 -2.51 -31.57 5.53
N LYS A 187 -3.23 -32.62 5.10
CA LYS A 187 -3.31 -33.00 3.69
C LYS A 187 -3.85 -31.84 2.85
N LEU A 188 -3.21 -31.58 1.71
CA LEU A 188 -3.64 -30.54 0.78
C LEU A 188 -5.04 -30.84 0.24
N GLU A 189 -5.92 -29.84 0.34
CA GLU A 189 -7.30 -29.91 -0.15
C GLU A 189 -7.47 -28.94 -1.33
N VAL A 190 -7.77 -29.48 -2.51
CA VAL A 190 -7.74 -28.76 -3.79
C VAL A 190 -8.76 -27.62 -3.85
N TYR A 191 -9.94 -27.80 -3.25
CA TYR A 191 -10.98 -26.76 -3.23
C TYR A 191 -10.54 -25.56 -2.39
N SER A 192 -9.95 -25.81 -1.22
CA SER A 192 -9.37 -24.79 -0.36
C SER A 192 -8.25 -24.04 -1.08
N LEU A 193 -7.31 -24.77 -1.69
CA LEU A 193 -6.23 -24.15 -2.49
C LEU A 193 -6.80 -23.22 -3.57
N THR A 194 -7.74 -23.73 -4.37
CA THR A 194 -8.35 -22.95 -5.46
C THR A 194 -9.05 -21.70 -4.94
N ARG A 195 -9.82 -21.82 -3.85
CA ARG A 195 -10.50 -20.68 -3.24
C ARG A 195 -9.51 -19.60 -2.79
N PHE A 196 -8.42 -20.00 -2.14
CA PHE A 196 -7.37 -19.07 -1.71
C PHE A 196 -6.67 -18.40 -2.89
N LEU A 197 -6.37 -19.15 -3.96
CA LEU A 197 -5.74 -18.59 -5.15
C LEU A 197 -6.64 -17.58 -5.86
N VAL A 198 -7.93 -17.87 -6.02
CA VAL A 198 -8.90 -16.94 -6.62
C VAL A 198 -9.03 -15.67 -5.78
N GLU A 199 -9.09 -15.80 -4.45
CA GLU A 199 -9.16 -14.66 -3.54
C GLU A 199 -7.88 -13.81 -3.61
N ALA A 200 -6.71 -14.45 -3.56
CA ALA A 200 -5.43 -13.78 -3.67
C ALA A 200 -5.31 -13.06 -5.03
N GLU A 201 -5.64 -13.70 -6.15
CA GLU A 201 -5.55 -13.10 -7.48
C GLU A 201 -6.48 -11.90 -7.64
N SER A 202 -7.65 -11.93 -6.98
CA SER A 202 -8.59 -10.80 -6.97
C SER A 202 -8.01 -9.51 -6.36
N THR A 203 -6.93 -9.62 -5.56
CA THR A 203 -6.22 -8.46 -5.00
C THR A 203 -5.37 -7.71 -6.03
N GLY A 204 -5.05 -8.35 -7.16
CA GLY A 204 -4.17 -7.80 -8.20
C GLY A 204 -2.70 -7.70 -7.80
N ILE A 205 -2.31 -8.29 -6.66
CA ILE A 205 -0.91 -8.36 -6.21
C ILE A 205 -0.29 -9.64 -6.79
N PRO A 206 0.96 -9.60 -7.30
CA PRO A 206 1.67 -10.79 -7.75
C PRO A 206 1.72 -11.88 -6.65
N ILE A 207 1.48 -13.14 -7.03
CA ILE A 207 1.41 -14.27 -6.09
C ILE A 207 2.44 -15.33 -6.45
N THR A 208 2.99 -15.99 -5.44
CA THR A 208 3.71 -17.27 -5.57
C THR A 208 3.06 -18.29 -4.66
N LEU A 209 2.65 -19.42 -5.25
CA LEU A 209 2.26 -20.60 -4.50
C LEU A 209 3.52 -21.37 -4.10
N ALA A 210 3.66 -21.63 -2.80
CA ALA A 210 4.69 -22.48 -2.23
C ALA A 210 4.05 -23.69 -1.54
N LEU A 211 4.61 -24.85 -1.78
CA LEU A 211 4.16 -26.12 -1.20
C LEU A 211 5.27 -26.64 -0.28
N ASN A 212 4.94 -26.76 1.00
CA ASN A 212 5.83 -27.24 2.06
C ASN A 212 5.53 -28.69 2.39
N LYS A 213 6.44 -29.37 3.09
CA LYS A 213 6.31 -30.75 3.55
C LYS A 213 6.22 -31.78 2.42
N SER A 214 6.88 -31.52 1.29
CA SER A 214 6.94 -32.47 0.17
C SER A 214 7.66 -33.76 0.55
N GLU A 215 8.52 -33.72 1.57
CA GLU A 215 9.21 -34.89 2.12
C GLU A 215 8.28 -35.92 2.78
N LEU A 216 7.02 -35.55 3.05
CA LEU A 216 6.03 -36.42 3.68
C LEU A 216 5.06 -37.07 2.67
N VAL A 217 5.25 -36.84 1.37
CA VAL A 217 4.30 -37.21 0.31
C VAL A 217 4.69 -38.55 -0.33
N ASP A 218 3.69 -39.40 -0.58
CA ASP A 218 3.85 -40.63 -1.37
C ASP A 218 3.89 -40.30 -2.88
N GLU A 219 4.69 -41.04 -3.67
CA GLU A 219 4.96 -40.75 -5.10
C GLU A 219 3.70 -40.62 -5.99
N GLU A 220 2.57 -41.23 -5.63
CA GLU A 220 1.31 -41.16 -6.39
C GLU A 220 0.57 -39.81 -6.26
N PHE A 221 0.72 -39.09 -5.14
CA PHE A 221 0.03 -37.82 -4.93
C PHE A 221 0.70 -36.67 -5.69
N ASP A 222 2.03 -36.72 -5.82
CA ASP A 222 2.82 -35.70 -6.51
C ASP A 222 2.46 -35.59 -7.99
N ALA A 223 2.19 -36.70 -8.67
CA ALA A 223 1.84 -36.72 -10.09
C ALA A 223 0.52 -35.98 -10.36
N ASN A 224 -0.53 -36.30 -9.61
CA ASN A 224 -1.86 -35.70 -9.77
C ASN A 224 -1.84 -34.20 -9.47
N LEU A 225 -1.06 -33.79 -8.47
CA LEU A 225 -0.93 -32.39 -8.11
C LEU A 225 -0.12 -31.60 -9.14
N CYS A 226 0.96 -32.18 -9.67
CA CYS A 226 1.73 -31.55 -10.75
C CYS A 226 0.86 -31.30 -11.99
N ASP A 227 0.01 -32.25 -12.36
CA ASP A 227 -0.91 -32.09 -13.48
C ASP A 227 -1.93 -30.97 -13.23
N PHE A 228 -2.50 -30.90 -12.02
CA PHE A 228 -3.40 -29.82 -11.63
C PHE A 228 -2.71 -28.44 -11.66
N LEU A 229 -1.49 -28.34 -11.12
CA LEU A 229 -0.72 -27.09 -11.10
C LEU A 229 -0.17 -26.67 -12.48
N ASN A 230 -0.04 -27.61 -13.42
CA ASN A 230 0.30 -27.30 -14.81
C ASN A 230 -0.90 -26.79 -15.60
N TRP A 231 -2.12 -27.11 -15.16
CA TRP A 231 -3.35 -26.65 -15.79
C TRP A 231 -3.73 -25.22 -15.34
N LEU A 232 -3.44 -24.87 -14.10
CA LEU A 232 -3.55 -23.51 -13.56
C LEU A 232 -2.56 -22.55 -14.23
#